data_AF-A0A3B5KRK1-F1
#
_entry.id   AF-A0A3B5KRK1-F1
#
_cell.length_a   1.000
_cell.length_b   1.000
_cell.length_c   1.000
_cell.angle_alpha   90.00
_cell.angle_beta   90.00
_cell.angle_gamma   90.00
#
_symmetry.space_group_name_H-M   'P 1'
#
loop_
_entity.id
_entity.type
_entity.pdbx_description
1 polymer ?
#
loop_
_entity_poly.entity_id
_entity_poly.type
_entity_poly.pdbx_seq_one_letter_code
_entity_poly.pdbx_strand_id
1 'polypeptide(L)'
;RLWLKCLYSGKSNVLKLFPLLPLCGLYFHIGETEKKCFIEEIPDETMVIGKYRTQLWDKQTGSFLPSTPGLGMHVEIKDPDTKIILSRQYGSEGRFTFTSHTPGEHQICLHSNSTKMALFAGGKLVGTSPQTDTLTVLWTSCEQSVSYQW
;
A
#
# COMPACT_ATOMS: atom_id res chain seq x y z
N ARG A 1 11.53 -8.79 -3.76
CA ARG A 1 10.56 -9.56 -2.95
C ARG A 1 10.58 -8.97 -1.56
N LEU A 2 9.68 -8.03 -1.26
CA LEU A 2 9.59 -7.43 0.07
C LEU A 2 8.47 -8.18 0.81
N TRP A 3 8.83 -8.88 1.89
CA TRP A 3 7.86 -9.54 2.75
C TRP A 3 7.41 -8.52 3.79
N LEU A 4 6.14 -8.12 3.78
CA LEU A 4 5.55 -7.32 4.85
C LEU A 4 5.16 -8.26 5.99
N LYS A 5 6.15 -8.71 6.76
CA LYS A 5 5.85 -9.48 7.96
C LYS A 5 5.21 -8.56 9.00
N CYS A 6 3.88 -8.58 9.11
CA CYS A 6 3.22 -8.23 10.36
C CYS A 6 3.75 -9.21 11.42
N LEU A 7 4.51 -8.70 12.41
CA LEU A 7 4.97 -9.50 13.53
C LEU A 7 3.76 -9.95 14.35
N TYR A 8 3.25 -11.13 14.02
CA TYR A 8 2.28 -11.84 14.83
C TYR A 8 3.02 -12.34 16.08
N SER A 9 2.74 -11.74 17.25
CA SER A 9 3.23 -12.28 18.51
C SER A 9 2.45 -13.57 18.81
N GLY A 10 3.03 -14.70 18.39
CA GLY A 10 2.56 -16.03 18.77
C GLY A 10 2.73 -16.26 20.28
N LYS A 11 1.69 -16.80 20.90
CA LYS A 11 1.63 -17.14 22.34
C LYS A 11 2.83 -18.00 22.74
N SER A 12 3.76 -17.43 23.52
CA SER A 12 4.67 -18.19 24.38
C SER A 12 4.61 -17.62 25.79
N ASN A 13 4.36 -18.48 26.77
CA ASN A 13 4.16 -18.15 28.19
C ASN A 13 5.47 -17.73 28.86
N VAL A 14 5.97 -16.52 28.58
CA VAL A 14 7.02 -15.92 29.41
C VAL A 14 6.85 -14.40 29.49
N LEU A 15 6.68 -13.92 30.72
CA LEU A 15 6.64 -12.55 31.25
C LEU A 15 6.29 -11.38 30.30
N LYS A 16 5.14 -10.74 30.57
CA LYS A 16 4.71 -9.45 30.03
C LYS A 16 5.61 -8.29 30.51
N LEU A 17 6.19 -7.53 29.58
CA LEU A 17 6.48 -6.10 29.78
C LEU A 17 6.49 -5.36 28.42
N PHE A 18 5.75 -4.25 28.34
CA PHE A 18 5.47 -3.36 27.20
C PHE A 18 4.47 -3.85 26.12
N PRO A 19 3.33 -3.15 25.89
CA PRO A 19 2.57 -3.34 24.68
C PRO A 19 3.34 -2.66 23.53
N LEU A 20 4.09 -3.44 22.74
CA LEU A 20 4.49 -2.99 21.42
C LEU A 20 3.22 -2.87 20.58
N LEU A 21 2.72 -1.64 20.39
CA LEU A 21 1.72 -1.40 19.36
C LEU A 21 2.32 -1.79 18.00
N PRO A 22 1.62 -2.60 17.19
CA PRO A 22 2.10 -2.96 15.86
C PRO A 22 2.10 -1.72 14.96
N LEU A 23 3.26 -1.08 14.79
CA LEU A 23 3.51 -0.05 13.78
C LEU A 23 3.77 -0.71 12.42
N CYS A 24 2.74 -1.28 11.81
CA CYS A 24 2.86 -1.87 10.47
C CYS A 24 2.52 -0.84 9.41
N GLY A 25 3.55 -0.15 8.93
CA GLY A 25 3.50 0.71 7.76
C GLY A 25 4.72 0.48 6.86
N LEU A 26 4.51 0.33 5.56
CA LEU A 26 5.57 0.34 4.57
C LEU A 26 5.59 1.71 3.86
N TYR A 27 6.78 2.26 3.73
CA TYR A 27 7.05 3.42 2.91
C TYR A 27 7.86 3.01 1.68
N PHE A 28 7.41 3.37 0.49
CA PHE A 28 8.13 3.06 -0.75
C PHE A 28 7.86 4.07 -1.85
N HIS A 29 8.74 4.07 -2.85
CA HIS A 29 8.61 4.90 -4.04
C HIS A 29 8.08 4.11 -5.24
N ILE A 30 7.19 4.72 -6.02
CA ILE A 30 6.65 4.18 -7.29
C ILE A 30 6.86 5.21 -8.40
N GLY A 31 7.55 4.84 -9.47
CA GLY A 31 7.65 5.65 -10.70
C GLY A 31 6.34 5.74 -11.50
N GLU A 32 6.22 6.68 -12.45
CA GLU A 32 5.00 6.88 -13.27
C GLU A 32 4.47 5.61 -13.96
N THR A 33 5.36 4.78 -14.50
CA THR A 33 5.02 3.51 -15.18
C THR A 33 5.41 2.28 -14.36
N GLU A 34 5.69 2.47 -13.08
CA GLU A 34 6.17 1.38 -12.23
C GLU A 34 5.01 0.67 -11.54
N LYS A 35 5.03 -0.67 -11.59
CA LYS A 35 4.13 -1.53 -10.82
C LYS A 35 4.91 -2.18 -9.69
N LYS A 36 4.54 -1.88 -8.45
CA LYS A 36 5.10 -2.52 -7.25
C LYS A 36 4.14 -3.58 -6.77
N CYS A 37 4.63 -4.81 -6.60
CA CYS A 37 3.85 -5.92 -6.09
C CYS A 37 4.43 -6.49 -4.80
N PHE A 38 3.55 -6.76 -3.85
CA PHE A 38 3.80 -7.37 -2.55
C PHE A 38 3.19 -8.76 -2.54
N ILE A 39 3.88 -9.72 -1.95
CA ILE A 39 3.38 -11.08 -1.78
C ILE A 39 3.12 -11.26 -0.30
N GLU A 40 1.89 -11.59 0.06
CA GLU A 40 1.44 -11.78 1.43
C GLU A 40 0.84 -13.17 1.59
N GLU A 41 1.26 -13.87 2.64
CA GLU A 41 0.68 -15.15 3.01
C GLU A 41 -0.58 -14.89 3.84
N ILE A 42 -1.75 -15.21 3.29
CA ILE A 42 -3.05 -14.94 3.90
C ILE A 42 -3.74 -16.28 4.18
N PRO A 43 -4.28 -16.49 5.39
CA PRO A 43 -5.05 -17.70 5.68
C PRO A 43 -6.40 -17.71 4.95
N ASP A 44 -7.12 -18.82 5.08
CA ASP A 44 -8.45 -18.98 4.51
C ASP A 44 -9.46 -18.03 5.18
N GLU A 45 -10.52 -17.69 4.45
CA GLU A 45 -11.66 -16.85 4.86
C GLU A 45 -11.29 -15.53 5.56
N THR A 46 -10.14 -14.96 5.24
CA THR A 46 -9.63 -13.79 5.95
C THR A 46 -9.91 -12.50 5.18
N MET A 47 -10.59 -11.55 5.83
CA MET A 47 -10.79 -10.21 5.28
C MET A 47 -9.55 -9.34 5.52
N VAL A 48 -8.99 -8.81 4.44
CA VAL A 48 -7.82 -7.93 4.48
C VAL A 48 -8.22 -6.53 4.06
N ILE A 49 -7.81 -5.55 4.87
CA ILE A 49 -8.02 -4.13 4.63
C ILE A 49 -6.65 -3.49 4.45
N GLY A 50 -6.41 -2.89 3.28
CA GLY A 50 -5.23 -2.06 3.09
C GLY A 50 -5.61 -0.61 2.88
N LYS A 51 -4.82 0.27 3.49
CA LYS A 51 -4.91 1.71 3.31
C LYS A 51 -3.60 2.19 2.72
N TYR A 52 -3.69 3.06 1.72
CA TYR A 52 -2.52 3.70 1.16
C TYR A 52 -2.76 5.21 1.00
N ARG A 53 -1.68 5.97 1.09
CA ARG A 53 -1.65 7.40 0.78
C ARG A 53 -0.44 7.71 -0.07
N THR A 54 -0.67 8.43 -1.17
CA THR A 54 0.39 8.93 -2.04
C THR A 54 0.76 10.36 -1.64
N GLN A 55 2.05 10.66 -1.68
CA GLN A 55 2.61 11.99 -1.44
C GLN A 55 3.68 12.29 -2.47
N LEU A 56 3.88 13.57 -2.78
CA LEU A 56 5.00 14.01 -3.60
C LEU A 56 6.06 14.65 -2.69
N TRP A 57 7.32 14.30 -2.90
CA TRP A 57 8.42 14.94 -2.18
C TRP A 57 8.91 16.17 -2.93
N ASP A 58 8.75 17.35 -2.34
CA ASP A 58 9.28 18.60 -2.88
C ASP A 58 10.67 18.88 -2.30
N LYS A 59 11.69 18.81 -3.16
CA LYS A 59 13.09 19.09 -2.76
C LYS A 59 13.32 20.57 -2.46
N GLN A 60 12.55 21.49 -3.05
CA GLN A 60 12.74 22.93 -2.85
C GLN A 60 12.34 23.35 -1.43
N THR A 61 11.27 22.75 -0.93
CA THR A 61 10.72 23.02 0.42
C THR A 61 11.07 21.95 1.44
N GLY A 62 11.70 20.85 1.02
CA GLY A 62 12.05 19.71 1.89
C GLY A 62 10.83 19.09 2.56
N SER A 63 9.68 19.11 1.89
CA SER A 63 8.38 18.77 2.48
C SER A 63 7.56 17.85 1.58
N PHE A 64 6.66 17.07 2.20
CA PHE A 64 5.68 16.26 1.48
C PHE A 64 4.48 17.11 1.07
N LEU A 65 4.24 17.22 -0.23
CA LEU A 65 3.06 17.86 -0.78
C LEU A 65 1.96 16.82 -1.03
N PRO A 66 0.67 17.23 -0.90
CA PRO A 66 -0.42 16.38 -1.34
C PRO A 66 -0.28 16.07 -2.83
N SER A 67 -0.60 14.84 -3.21
CA SER A 67 -0.62 14.46 -4.62
C SER A 67 -1.63 15.30 -5.41
N THR A 68 -1.31 15.51 -6.66
CA THR A 68 -2.11 16.24 -7.65
C THR A 68 -3.58 15.78 -7.70
N PRO A 69 -4.55 16.70 -7.72
CA PRO A 69 -5.94 16.36 -8.02
C PRO A 69 -6.06 15.66 -9.38
N GLY A 70 -6.71 14.49 -9.42
CA GLY A 70 -6.82 13.68 -10.64
C GLY A 70 -5.73 12.61 -10.82
N LEU A 71 -4.76 12.56 -9.90
CA LEU A 71 -3.82 11.45 -9.79
C LEU A 71 -4.50 10.29 -9.07
N GLY A 72 -4.40 9.10 -9.65
CA GLY A 72 -5.00 7.89 -9.11
C GLY A 72 -4.03 6.72 -9.03
N MET A 73 -4.32 5.80 -8.12
CA MET A 73 -3.60 4.54 -7.95
C MET A 73 -4.48 3.34 -8.32
N HIS A 74 -3.97 2.47 -9.18
CA HIS A 74 -4.63 1.21 -9.51
C HIS A 74 -4.15 0.13 -8.54
N VAL A 75 -5.09 -0.54 -7.91
CA VAL A 75 -4.84 -1.67 -7.01
C VAL A 75 -5.36 -2.93 -7.67
N GLU A 76 -4.47 -3.90 -7.86
CA GLU A 76 -4.75 -5.22 -8.42
C GLU A 76 -4.31 -6.29 -7.40
N ILE A 77 -5.19 -7.24 -7.09
CA ILE A 77 -4.93 -8.31 -6.14
C ILE A 77 -5.22 -9.64 -6.81
N LYS A 78 -4.26 -10.56 -6.71
CA LYS A 78 -4.39 -11.93 -7.16
C LYS A 78 -4.31 -12.90 -5.99
N ASP A 79 -5.09 -13.95 -6.05
CA ASP A 79 -5.03 -15.08 -5.13
C ASP A 79 -3.83 -16.00 -5.45
N PRO A 80 -3.58 -17.07 -4.66
CA PRO A 80 -2.49 -18.01 -4.90
C PRO A 80 -2.59 -18.73 -6.24
N ASP A 81 -3.80 -18.86 -6.80
CA ASP A 81 -4.07 -19.46 -8.10
C ASP A 81 -3.93 -18.44 -9.25
N THR A 82 -3.38 -17.25 -8.97
CA THR A 82 -3.15 -16.14 -9.89
C THR A 82 -4.42 -15.50 -10.47
N LYS A 83 -5.59 -15.82 -9.92
CA LYS A 83 -6.86 -15.23 -10.32
C LYS A 83 -7.02 -13.86 -9.69
N ILE A 84 -7.46 -12.90 -10.49
CA ILE A 84 -7.71 -11.52 -10.04
C ILE A 84 -8.96 -11.51 -9.17
N ILE A 85 -8.79 -11.19 -7.89
CA ILE A 85 -9.89 -11.06 -6.91
C ILE A 85 -10.31 -9.59 -6.70
N LEU A 86 -9.42 -8.65 -6.98
CA LEU A 86 -9.72 -7.22 -6.97
C LEU A 86 -8.89 -6.51 -8.05
N SER A 87 -9.51 -5.65 -8.84
CA SER A 87 -8.83 -4.71 -9.73
C SER A 87 -9.65 -3.44 -9.81
N ARG A 88 -9.16 -2.37 -9.19
CA ARG A 88 -9.88 -1.09 -9.09
C ARG A 88 -8.92 0.10 -9.09
N GLN A 89 -9.38 1.17 -9.72
CA GLN A 89 -8.74 2.48 -9.67
C GLN A 89 -9.26 3.28 -8.47
N TYR A 90 -8.35 3.84 -7.69
CA TYR A 90 -8.62 4.72 -6.57
C TYR A 90 -7.91 6.07 -6.78
N GLY A 91 -8.15 7.03 -5.89
CA GLY A 91 -7.51 8.35 -5.90
C GLY A 91 -6.05 8.33 -5.42
N SER A 92 -5.57 9.47 -4.91
CA SER A 92 -4.26 9.59 -4.27
C SER A 92 -4.23 9.01 -2.84
N GLU A 93 -5.39 8.88 -2.20
CA GLU A 93 -5.57 8.20 -0.94
C GLU A 93 -6.73 7.23 -1.09
N GLY A 94 -6.56 6.00 -0.59
CA GLY A 94 -7.55 4.96 -0.78
C GLY A 94 -7.50 3.87 0.29
N ARG A 95 -8.67 3.30 0.56
CA ARG A 95 -8.86 2.09 1.36
C ARG A 95 -9.48 1.03 0.45
N PHE A 96 -8.84 -0.12 0.34
CA PHE A 96 -9.39 -1.27 -0.36
C PHE A 96 -9.57 -2.42 0.62
N THR A 97 -10.50 -3.32 0.30
CA THR A 97 -10.84 -4.47 1.12
C THR A 97 -11.13 -5.66 0.22
N PHE A 98 -10.59 -6.82 0.58
CA PHE A 98 -10.85 -8.08 -0.11
C PHE A 98 -10.91 -9.22 0.92
N THR A 99 -11.49 -10.35 0.51
CA THR A 99 -11.53 -11.57 1.32
C THR A 99 -10.74 -12.65 0.61
N SER A 100 -9.83 -13.30 1.34
CA SER A 100 -9.13 -14.51 0.90
C SER A 100 -10.08 -15.70 1.03
N HIS A 101 -10.22 -16.48 -0.04
CA HIS A 101 -10.99 -17.74 -0.07
C HIS A 101 -10.10 -18.98 -0.23
N THR A 102 -8.79 -18.76 -0.42
CA THR A 102 -7.81 -19.81 -0.61
C THR A 102 -6.58 -19.41 0.20
N PRO A 103 -6.12 -20.22 1.17
CA PRO A 103 -4.92 -19.88 1.93
C PRO A 103 -3.68 -19.90 1.04
N GLY A 104 -2.77 -18.95 1.24
CA GLY A 104 -1.48 -18.92 0.56
C GLY A 104 -1.02 -17.53 0.13
N GLU A 105 -0.09 -17.51 -0.82
CA GLU A 105 0.56 -16.31 -1.33
C GLU A 105 -0.36 -15.48 -2.24
N HIS A 106 -0.91 -14.40 -1.70
CA HIS A 106 -1.64 -13.40 -2.46
C HIS A 106 -0.68 -12.34 -2.99
N GLN A 107 -0.86 -11.93 -4.24
CA GLN A 107 -0.08 -10.86 -4.85
C GLN A 107 -0.89 -9.57 -4.89
N ILE A 108 -0.42 -8.55 -4.18
CA ILE A 108 -1.05 -7.24 -4.07
C ILE A 108 -0.18 -6.24 -4.83
N CYS A 109 -0.69 -5.65 -5.90
CA CYS A 109 0.05 -4.73 -6.76
C CYS A 109 -0.56 -3.33 -6.76
N LEU A 110 0.31 -2.33 -6.70
CA LEU A 110 0.01 -0.91 -6.84
C LEU A 110 0.75 -0.36 -8.05
N HIS A 111 0.04 0.40 -8.89
CA HIS A 111 0.67 1.18 -9.96
C HIS A 111 -0.11 2.45 -10.25
N SER A 112 0.62 3.50 -10.65
CA SER A 112 0.01 4.71 -11.18
C SER A 112 -0.64 4.42 -12.54
N ASN A 113 -1.76 5.10 -12.82
CA ASN A 113 -2.34 5.17 -14.17
C ASN A 113 -2.18 6.57 -14.78
N SER A 114 -1.36 7.42 -14.17
CA SER A 114 -1.11 8.78 -14.64
C SER A 114 0.32 8.92 -15.16
N THR A 115 0.44 9.37 -16.40
CA THR A 115 1.69 9.79 -17.08
C THR A 115 1.94 11.30 -16.95
N LYS A 116 1.17 11.99 -16.10
CA LYS A 116 1.22 13.44 -15.90
C LYS A 116 1.49 13.79 -14.43
N MET A 117 2.20 12.93 -13.69
CA MET A 117 2.45 13.16 -12.26
C MET A 117 3.31 14.43 -12.05
N ALA A 118 4.22 14.70 -12.98
CA ALA A 118 5.09 15.87 -12.94
C ALA A 118 4.39 17.22 -13.23
N LEU A 119 3.25 17.25 -13.93
CA LEU A 119 2.74 18.52 -14.47
C LEU A 119 2.03 19.41 -13.45
N PHE A 120 1.55 18.87 -12.32
CA PHE A 120 0.70 19.63 -11.40
C PHE A 120 0.88 19.24 -9.92
N ALA A 121 2.08 19.37 -9.34
CA ALA A 121 2.23 19.15 -7.90
C ALA A 121 1.63 20.31 -7.09
N GLY A 122 0.70 20.03 -6.16
CA GLY A 122 0.17 21.04 -5.24
C GLY A 122 -0.45 22.28 -5.92
N GLY A 123 -1.02 22.14 -7.12
CA GLY A 123 -1.60 23.26 -7.88
C GLY A 123 -0.58 24.14 -8.62
N LYS A 124 0.70 23.75 -8.66
CA LYS A 124 1.77 24.46 -9.37
C LYS A 124 2.30 23.61 -10.52
N LEU A 125 2.62 24.28 -11.64
CA LEU A 125 3.37 23.66 -12.74
C LEU A 125 4.78 23.36 -12.23
N VAL A 126 5.09 22.08 -12.02
CA VAL A 126 6.45 21.65 -11.75
C VAL A 126 7.04 21.26 -13.11
N GLY A 127 8.12 21.93 -13.51
CA GLY A 127 8.84 21.55 -14.74
C GLY A 127 9.20 20.07 -14.67
N THR A 128 9.21 19.39 -15.82
CA THR A 128 9.57 17.97 -15.97
C THR A 128 10.99 17.71 -15.47
N SER A 129 11.17 17.61 -14.16
CA SER A 129 12.43 17.21 -13.55
C SER A 129 12.42 15.68 -13.45
N PRO A 130 13.47 14.97 -13.92
CA PRO A 130 13.55 13.50 -13.92
C PRO A 130 13.47 12.85 -12.52
N GLN A 131 13.37 13.64 -11.46
CA GLN A 131 13.38 13.21 -10.06
C GLN A 131 12.04 13.47 -9.35
N THR A 132 11.07 14.07 -10.07
CA THR A 132 9.67 14.27 -9.61
C THR A 132 8.76 13.12 -10.04
N ASP A 133 9.27 12.18 -10.83
CA ASP A 133 8.51 11.10 -11.46
C ASP A 133 8.22 9.94 -10.48
N THR A 134 8.48 10.14 -9.18
CA THR A 134 8.31 9.13 -8.13
C THR A 134 7.30 9.58 -7.09
N LEU A 135 6.22 8.81 -6.94
CA LEU A 135 5.33 8.94 -5.80
C LEU A 135 5.93 8.28 -4.59
N THR A 136 5.73 8.91 -3.45
CA THR A 136 5.87 8.27 -2.16
C THR A 136 4.56 7.62 -1.77
N VAL A 137 4.57 6.33 -1.43
CA VAL A 137 3.39 5.60 -0.95
C VAL A 137 3.63 5.15 0.48
N LEU A 138 2.74 5.60 1.38
CA LEU A 138 2.62 5.06 2.72
C LEU A 138 1.49 4.02 2.71
N TRP A 139 1.86 2.75 2.87
CA TRP A 139 0.94 1.63 2.98
C TRP A 139 0.86 1.16 4.42
N THR A 140 -0.30 1.28 5.06
CA THR A 140 -0.52 0.73 6.40
C THR A 140 -1.25 -0.60 6.27
N SER A 141 -0.57 -1.69 6.61
CA SER A 141 -1.09 -3.08 6.46
C SER A 141 -1.85 -3.58 7.69
N CYS A 142 -2.03 -2.75 8.73
CA CYS A 142 -2.62 -3.20 9.98
C CYS A 142 -3.82 -2.32 10.40
N GLU A 143 -4.98 -2.71 9.90
CA GLU A 143 -6.22 -2.62 10.65
C GLU A 143 -6.76 -4.06 10.68
N GLN A 144 -6.27 -4.88 11.62
CA GLN A 144 -6.74 -6.24 11.80
C GLN A 144 -8.23 -6.20 12.17
N SER A 145 -9.10 -6.64 11.26
CA SER A 145 -10.28 -7.42 11.64
C SER A 145 -9.89 -8.89 11.67
N VAL A 146 -8.89 -9.26 12.49
CA VAL A 146 -8.76 -10.65 12.94
C VAL A 146 -9.77 -10.80 14.08
N SER A 147 -11.04 -10.96 13.71
CA SER A 147 -12.04 -11.47 14.63
C SER A 147 -11.70 -12.94 14.81
N TYR A 148 -10.96 -13.27 15.85
CA TYR A 148 -11.03 -14.62 16.39
C TYR A 148 -12.48 -14.80 16.86
N GLN A 149 -13.27 -15.54 16.09
CA GLN A 149 -14.57 -16.00 16.53
C GLN A 149 -14.44 -17.49 16.86
N TRP A 150 -14.49 -17.72 18.18
CA TRP A 150 -14.42 -18.94 19.00
C TRP A 150 -14.32 -20.31 18.32
#